data_AF-A0A5J4PHU5-F1
#
_entry.id   AF-A0A5J4PHU5-F1
#
_cell.length_a   1.000
_cell.length_b   1.000
_cell.length_c   1.000
_cell.angle_alpha   90.00
_cell.angle_beta   90.00
_cell.angle_gamma   90.00
#
_symmetry.space_group_name_H-M   'P 1'
#
loop_
_entity.id
_entity.type
_entity.pdbx_description
1 polymer ?
#
loop_
_entity_poly.entity_id
_entity_poly.type
_entity_poly.pdbx_seq_one_letter_code
_entity_poly.pdbx_strand_id
1 'polypeptide(L)'
;MDTTYVLLQHYWWFLVSLLGALLVFLLFVQGGQSLLFTIGKTELQRKMLLNSTGRKHDITFTTLVTFGGAFFASFPLFYSTSFGGAYWVWMLILL
;
A
#
# COMPACT_ATOMS: atom_id res chain seq x y z
N MET A 1 -0.77 33.86 2.74
CA MET A 1 -0.21 32.51 2.55
C MET A 1 0.93 32.66 1.57
N ASP A 2 2.16 32.36 1.98
CA ASP A 2 3.31 32.46 1.09
C ASP A 2 3.18 31.45 -0.05
N THR A 3 3.43 31.90 -1.29
CA THR A 3 3.30 31.06 -2.51
C THR A 3 4.11 29.76 -2.40
N THR A 4 5.29 29.83 -1.80
CA THR A 4 6.17 28.68 -1.55
C THR A 4 5.51 27.65 -0.62
N TYR A 5 4.82 28.09 0.43
CA TYR A 5 4.15 27.19 1.37
C TYR A 5 3.04 26.40 0.67
N VAL A 6 2.19 27.08 -0.10
CA VAL A 6 1.11 26.44 -0.88
C VAL A 6 1.69 25.45 -1.90
N LEU A 7 2.79 25.81 -2.58
CA LEU A 7 3.48 24.93 -3.51
C LEU A 7 3.99 23.66 -2.84
N LEU A 8 4.66 23.76 -1.68
CA LEU A 8 5.14 22.61 -0.92
C LEU A 8 3.98 21.70 -0.47
N GLN A 9 2.86 22.29 -0.06
CA GLN A 9 1.68 21.54 0.33
C GLN A 9 1.11 20.74 -0.86
N HIS A 10 1.01 21.33 -2.05
CA HIS A 10 0.57 20.62 -3.26
C HIS A 10 1.57 19.56 -3.73
N TYR A 11 2.87 19.85 -3.63
CA TYR A 11 3.93 18.89 -3.95
C TYR A 11 3.82 17.61 -3.10
N TRP A 12 3.64 17.76 -1.78
CA TRP A 12 3.46 16.60 -0.89
C TRP A 12 2.15 15.86 -1.14
N TRP A 13 1.05 16.58 -1.41
CA TRP A 13 -0.20 15.95 -1.84
C TRP A 13 -0.03 15.10 -3.10
N PHE A 14 0.71 15.61 -4.08
CA PHE A 14 1.02 14.87 -5.31
C PHE A 14 1.83 13.61 -5.01
N LEU A 15 2.92 13.70 -4.22
CA LEU A 15 3.74 12.54 -3.86
C LEU A 15 2.94 11.46 -3.15
N VAL A 16 2.14 11.84 -2.16
CA VAL A 16 1.33 10.89 -1.39
C VAL A 16 0.26 10.25 -2.26
N SER A 17 -0.39 11.01 -3.14
CA SER A 17 -1.36 10.47 -4.09
C SER A 17 -0.72 9.51 -5.10
N LEU A 18 0.49 9.82 -5.57
CA LEU A 18 1.26 8.95 -6.45
C LEU A 18 1.63 7.64 -5.75
N LEU A 19 2.12 7.70 -4.51
CA LEU A 19 2.40 6.51 -3.69
C LEU A 19 1.13 5.68 -3.45
N GLY A 20 0.00 6.33 -3.18
CA GLY A 20 -1.30 5.66 -3.04
C GLY A 20 -1.75 4.97 -4.33
N ALA A 21 -1.59 5.62 -5.49
CA ALA A 21 -1.90 5.02 -6.78
C ALA A 21 -1.01 3.80 -7.08
N LEU A 22 0.29 3.89 -6.77
CA LEU A 22 1.22 2.77 -6.89
C LEU A 22 0.86 1.62 -5.95
N LEU A 23 0.46 1.93 -4.71
CA LEU A 23 0.00 0.93 -3.75
C LEU A 23 -1.24 0.20 -4.30
N VAL A 24 -2.27 0.94 -4.74
CA VAL A 24 -3.49 0.36 -5.31
C VAL A 24 -3.18 -0.49 -6.55
N PHE A 25 -2.28 0.00 -7.41
CA PHE A 25 -1.81 -0.79 -8.54
C PHE A 25 -1.21 -2.12 -8.06
N LEU A 26 -0.33 -2.11 -7.07
CA LEU A 26 0.34 -3.30 -6.55
C LEU A 26 -0.58 -4.28 -5.79
N LEU A 27 -1.78 -3.87 -5.36
CA LEU A 27 -2.74 -4.76 -4.69
C LEU A 27 -3.19 -5.96 -5.54
N PHE A 28 -2.95 -5.95 -6.86
CA PHE A 28 -3.15 -7.15 -7.68
C PHE A 28 -2.31 -8.34 -7.19
N VAL A 29 -1.20 -8.10 -6.51
CA VAL A 29 -0.32 -9.14 -5.96
C VAL A 29 -1.06 -9.91 -4.87
N GLN A 30 -1.66 -9.23 -3.88
CA GLN A 30 -2.47 -9.88 -2.85
C GLN A 30 -3.75 -10.50 -3.45
N GLY A 31 -4.38 -9.82 -4.42
CA GLY A 31 -5.51 -10.38 -5.16
C GLY A 31 -5.17 -11.66 -5.94
N GLY A 32 -3.97 -11.75 -6.52
CA GLY A 32 -3.49 -12.96 -7.18
C GLY A 32 -3.25 -14.11 -6.20
N GLN A 33 -2.75 -13.80 -5.01
CA GLN A 33 -2.55 -14.79 -3.94
C GLN A 33 -3.88 -15.34 -3.39
N SER A 34 -4.92 -14.51 -3.25
CA SER A 34 -6.24 -14.96 -2.79
C SER A 34 -6.91 -15.91 -3.77
N LEU A 35 -6.53 -15.87 -5.05
CA LEU A 35 -7.04 -16.75 -6.11
C LEU A 35 -6.30 -18.10 -6.21
N LEU A 36 -5.26 -18.33 -5.40
CA LEU A 36 -4.39 -19.50 -5.50
C LEU A 36 -5.16 -20.84 -5.47
N PHE A 37 -6.13 -20.96 -4.56
CA PHE A 37 -6.94 -22.17 -4.40
C PHE A 37 -8.17 -22.21 -5.32
N THR A 38 -8.54 -21.07 -5.92
CA THR A 38 -9.68 -20.96 -6.84
C THR A 38 -9.27 -21.32 -8.26
N ILE A 39 -8.11 -20.84 -8.72
CA ILE A 39 -7.59 -21.05 -10.08
C ILE A 39 -6.61 -22.22 -10.13
N GLY A 40 -5.74 -22.36 -9.12
CA GLY A 40 -4.77 -23.44 -9.02
C GLY A 40 -5.41 -24.74 -8.54
N LYS A 41 -5.89 -25.57 -9.47
CA LYS A 41 -6.52 -26.86 -9.16
C LYS A 41 -5.49 -27.96 -8.87
N THR A 42 -4.28 -27.83 -9.41
CA THR A 42 -3.18 -28.77 -9.19
C THR A 42 -2.02 -28.11 -8.45
N GLU A 43 -1.23 -28.92 -7.75
CA GLU A 43 -0.01 -28.46 -7.04
C GLU A 43 0.97 -27.73 -7.98
N LEU A 44 1.06 -28.19 -9.24
CA LEU A 44 1.90 -27.54 -10.25
C LEU A 44 1.38 -26.13 -10.58
N GLN A 45 0.08 -25.97 -10.82
CA GLN A 45 -0.53 -24.67 -11.13
C GLN A 45 -0.39 -23.69 -9.97
N ARG A 46 -0.58 -24.17 -8.73
CA ARG A 46 -0.37 -23.37 -7.51
C ARG A 46 1.06 -22.87 -7.41
N LYS A 47 2.05 -23.75 -7.64
CA LYS A 47 3.47 -23.35 -7.64
C LYS A 47 3.79 -22.33 -8.74
N MET A 48 3.21 -22.46 -9.93
CA MET A 48 3.39 -21.46 -10.99
C MET A 48 2.81 -20.09 -10.60
N LEU A 49 1.59 -20.06 -10.02
CA LEU A 49 0.97 -18.84 -9.53
C LEU A 49 1.79 -18.18 -8.41
N LEU A 50 2.23 -18.96 -7.43
CA LEU A 50 3.11 -18.50 -6.34
C LEU A 50 4.42 -17.92 -6.88
N ASN A 51 5.10 -18.62 -7.78
CA ASN A 51 6.36 -18.14 -8.37
C ASN A 51 6.16 -16.85 -9.18
N SER A 52 5.01 -16.71 -9.85
CA SER A 52 4.71 -15.52 -10.64
C SER A 52 4.50 -14.28 -9.77
N THR A 53 3.98 -14.43 -8.54
CA THR A 53 3.50 -13.31 -7.71
C THR A 53 4.34 -13.09 -6.45
N GLY A 54 4.98 -14.14 -5.92
CA GLY A 54 5.65 -14.14 -4.62
C GLY A 54 6.76 -13.10 -4.49
N ARG A 55 7.60 -12.94 -5.52
CA ARG A 55 8.71 -11.97 -5.50
C ARG A 55 8.25 -10.51 -5.56
N LYS A 56 6.99 -10.25 -5.94
CA LYS A 56 6.40 -8.90 -6.02
C LYS A 56 5.69 -8.49 -4.72
N HIS A 57 5.47 -9.42 -3.80
CA HIS A 57 4.83 -9.15 -2.52
C HIS A 57 5.60 -8.12 -1.69
N ASP A 58 6.91 -8.26 -1.60
CA ASP A 58 7.78 -7.39 -0.81
C ASP A 58 7.73 -5.92 -1.26
N ILE A 59 7.56 -5.70 -2.57
CA ILE A 59 7.43 -4.36 -3.16
C ILE A 59 6.12 -3.71 -2.72
N THR A 60 5.04 -4.49 -2.66
CA THR A 60 3.73 -4.00 -2.24
C THR A 60 3.75 -3.58 -0.77
N PHE A 61 4.35 -4.40 0.10
CA PHE A 61 4.49 -4.08 1.52
C PHE A 61 5.39 -2.86 1.75
N THR A 62 6.53 -2.79 1.04
CA THR A 62 7.43 -1.63 1.13
C THR A 62 6.72 -0.34 0.70
N THR A 63 5.89 -0.41 -0.34
CA THR A 63 5.09 0.74 -0.83
C THR A 63 4.03 1.15 0.18
N LEU A 64 3.37 0.20 0.86
CA LEU A 64 2.42 0.49 1.96
C LEU A 64 3.12 1.24 3.11
N VAL A 65 4.28 0.75 3.56
CA VAL A 65 5.06 1.39 4.63
C VAL A 65 5.53 2.78 4.21
N THR A 66 6.02 2.93 2.97
CA THR A 66 6.47 4.22 2.43
C THR A 66 5.32 5.23 2.33
N PHE A 67 4.14 4.78 1.90
CA PHE A 67 2.93 5.60 1.85
C PHE A 67 2.53 6.10 3.26
N GLY A 68 2.52 5.21 4.26
CA GLY A 68 2.28 5.61 5.66
C GLY A 68 3.34 6.59 6.17
N GLY A 69 4.61 6.33 5.90
CA GLY A 69 5.73 7.20 6.27
C GLY A 69 5.68 8.58 5.62
N ALA A 70 5.26 8.66 4.35
CA ALA A 70 5.08 9.92 3.64
C ALA A 70 3.99 10.77 4.29
N PHE A 71 2.87 10.17 4.69
CA PHE A 71 1.83 10.85 5.47
C PHE A 71 2.32 11.31 6.84
N PHE A 72 3.08 10.48 7.55
CA PHE A 72 3.66 10.84 8.84
C PHE A 72 4.60 12.06 8.72
N ALA A 73 5.43 12.10 7.69
CA ALA A 73 6.40 13.18 7.47
C ALA A 73 5.77 14.49 6.99
N SER A 74 4.72 14.43 6.15
CA SER A 74 4.14 15.61 5.50
C SER A 74 2.86 16.13 6.16
N PHE A 75 2.00 15.23 6.67
CA PHE A 75 0.69 15.54 7.23
C PHE A 75 0.46 14.79 8.56
N PRO A 76 1.18 15.13 9.64
CA PRO A 76 1.18 14.35 10.88
C PRO A 76 -0.19 14.25 11.55
N LEU A 77 -1.02 15.29 11.49
CA LEU A 77 -2.39 15.25 12.02
C LEU A 77 -3.30 14.29 11.25
N PHE A 78 -3.14 14.24 9.92
CA PHE A 78 -3.87 13.29 9.07
C PHE A 78 -3.44 11.86 9.38
N TYR A 79 -2.14 11.62 9.52
CA TYR A 79 -1.58 10.32 9.93
C TYR A 79 -2.15 9.89 11.29
N SER A 80 -2.05 10.74 12.31
CA SER A 80 -2.53 10.42 13.66
C SER A 80 -4.03 10.10 13.69
N THR A 81 -4.85 10.88 13.00
CA THR A 81 -6.30 10.67 12.97
C THR A 81 -6.66 9.39 12.22
N SER A 82 -5.99 9.10 11.10
CA SER A 82 -6.26 7.92 10.27
C SER A 82 -5.82 6.61 10.95
N PHE A 83 -4.59 6.58 11.50
CA PHE A 83 -4.05 5.39 12.16
C PHE A 83 -4.63 5.18 13.57
N GLY A 84 -4.90 6.26 14.30
CA GLY A 84 -5.55 6.19 15.61
C GLY A 84 -7.05 5.91 15.53
N GLY A 85 -7.76 6.54 14.60
CA GLY A 85 -9.21 6.38 14.43
C GLY A 85 -9.60 5.02 13.88
N ALA A 86 -8.83 4.48 12.93
CA ALA A 86 -9.06 3.16 12.35
C ALA A 86 -8.15 2.07 12.98
N TYR A 87 -7.85 2.18 14.27
CA TYR A 87 -6.90 1.31 14.98
C TYR A 87 -7.13 -0.18 14.70
N TRP A 88 -8.35 -0.68 14.88
CA TRP A 88 -8.67 -2.10 14.69
C TRP A 88 -8.49 -2.57 13.26
N VAL A 89 -8.77 -1.73 12.27
CA VAL A 89 -8.58 -2.07 10.86
C VAL A 89 -7.09 -2.25 10.56
N TRP A 90 -6.24 -1.35 11.07
CA TRP A 90 -4.79 -1.47 10.91
C TRP A 90 -4.22 -2.70 11.62
N MET A 91 -4.72 -3.02 12.82
CA MET A 91 -4.31 -4.24 13.52
C MET A 91 -4.63 -5.50 12.72
N LEU A 92 -5.78 -5.55 12.03
CA LEU A 92 -6.13 -6.68 11.16
C LEU A 92 -5.27 -6.77 9.89
N ILE A 93 -4.85 -5.63 9.34
CA ILE A 93 -3.96 -5.59 8.16
C ILE A 93 -2.54 -6.05 8.52
N LEU A 94 -2.09 -5.82 9.75
CA LEU A 94 -0.75 -6.15 10.22
C LEU A 94 -0.62 -7.60 10.75
N LEU A 95 -1.73 -8.25 11.08
CA LEU A 95 -1.79 -9.63 11.57
C LEU A 95 -1.70 -10.63 10.41
#